data_AF-A0A3N2FZ26-F1
#
_entry.id   AF-A0A3N2FZ26-F1
#
_cell.length_a   1.000
_cell.length_b   1.000
_cell.length_c   1.000
_cell.angle_alpha   90.00
_cell.angle_beta   90.00
_cell.angle_gamma   90.00
#
_symmetry.space_group_name_H-M   'P 1'
#
loop_
_entity.id
_entity.type
_entity.pdbx_description
1 polymer ?
#
loop_
_entity_poly.entity_id
_entity_poly.type
_entity_poly.pdbx_seq_one_letter_code
_entity_poly.pdbx_strand_id
1 'polypeptide(L)'
;MFAGSNVNYNAAGFAKKAFDTAGEVFAGVAMETKDSAGTQDVDKYVRVWKEGVFSMNCAGATQAWVGQLVHSVDDNLVALAATTTNDVVVGRVVQFVSATEVRVKI
;
A
#
# COMPACT_ATOMS: atom_id res chain seq x y z
N MET A 1 2.97 3.43 -12.37
CA MET A 1 2.97 2.61 -11.14
C MET A 1 4.24 1.80 -11.09
N PHE A 2 4.95 1.74 -9.96
CA PHE A 2 6.25 1.07 -9.86
C PHE A 2 6.13 -0.28 -9.14
N ALA A 3 7.03 -1.22 -9.47
CA ALA A 3 7.16 -2.47 -8.72
C ALA A 3 7.48 -2.15 -7.25
N GLY A 4 6.79 -2.81 -6.32
CA GLY A 4 6.89 -2.56 -4.88
C GLY A 4 5.98 -1.46 -4.35
N SER A 5 5.30 -0.68 -5.21
CA SER A 5 4.33 0.32 -4.76
C SER A 5 3.03 -0.29 -4.26
N ASN A 6 2.39 0.37 -3.31
CA ASN A 6 1.06 0.03 -2.82
C ASN A 6 -0.01 0.30 -3.90
N VAL A 7 -0.99 -0.60 -4.00
CA VAL A 7 -2.07 -0.56 -4.99
C VAL A 7 -3.41 -0.47 -4.27
N ASN A 8 -4.31 0.39 -4.76
CA ASN A 8 -5.72 0.41 -4.34
C ASN A 8 -6.65 0.04 -5.51
N TYR A 9 -7.81 -0.52 -5.19
CA TYR A 9 -8.98 -0.52 -6.06
C TYR A 9 -9.75 0.78 -5.85
N ASN A 10 -10.06 1.48 -6.93
CA ASN A 10 -11.00 2.60 -6.90
C ASN A 10 -12.45 2.10 -6.78
N ALA A 11 -13.40 3.01 -6.56
CA ALA A 11 -14.83 2.68 -6.47
C ALA A 11 -15.41 1.97 -7.72
N ALA A 12 -14.75 2.09 -8.87
CA ALA A 12 -15.12 1.41 -10.11
C ALA A 12 -14.44 0.03 -10.27
N GLY A 13 -13.64 -0.41 -9.29
CA GLY A 13 -12.94 -1.71 -9.30
C GLY A 13 -11.62 -1.72 -10.07
N PHE A 14 -11.12 -0.58 -10.54
CA PHE A 14 -9.84 -0.49 -11.25
C PHE A 14 -8.67 -0.29 -10.30
N ALA A 15 -7.56 -0.97 -10.61
CA ALA A 15 -6.31 -0.80 -9.87
C ALA A 15 -5.67 0.56 -10.17
N LYS A 16 -5.28 1.26 -9.12
CA LYS A 16 -4.52 2.52 -9.17
C LYS A 16 -3.44 2.54 -8.09
N LYS A 17 -2.53 3.50 -8.20
CA LYS A 17 -1.60 3.84 -7.13
C LYS A 17 -2.37 4.10 -5.84
N ALA A 18 -1.91 3.54 -4.73
CA ALA A 18 -2.57 3.71 -3.45
C ALA A 18 -2.54 5.17 -3.00
N PHE A 19 -3.65 5.59 -2.40
CA PHE A 19 -3.81 6.89 -1.79
C PHE A 19 -4.90 6.78 -0.72
N ASP A 20 -4.84 7.64 0.29
CA ASP A 20 -5.91 7.73 1.29
C ASP A 20 -7.13 8.46 0.72
N THR A 21 -7.94 7.74 -0.06
CA THR A 21 -9.18 8.25 -0.66
C THR A 21 -10.39 7.45 -0.19
N ALA A 22 -11.49 8.15 0.09
CA ALA A 22 -12.75 7.53 0.48
C ALA A 22 -13.23 6.49 -0.53
N GLY A 23 -13.60 5.31 -0.04
CA GLY A 23 -14.14 4.21 -0.86
C GLY A 23 -13.09 3.45 -1.66
N GLU A 24 -11.80 3.73 -1.46
CA GLU A 24 -10.72 2.89 -1.98
C GLU A 24 -10.41 1.73 -1.05
N VAL A 25 -10.02 0.60 -1.64
CA VAL A 25 -9.65 -0.61 -0.90
C VAL A 25 -8.25 -1.03 -1.32
N PHE A 26 -7.40 -1.39 -0.36
CA PHE A 26 -6.07 -1.89 -0.67
C PHE A 26 -6.16 -3.18 -1.49
N ALA A 27 -5.51 -3.20 -2.64
CA ALA A 27 -5.49 -4.31 -3.58
C ALA A 27 -4.27 -5.22 -3.39
N GLY A 28 -3.15 -4.67 -2.89
CA GLY A 28 -1.90 -5.40 -2.71
C GLY A 28 -0.66 -4.56 -3.01
N VAL A 29 0.48 -5.22 -3.15
CA VAL A 29 1.77 -4.60 -3.55
C VAL A 29 2.09 -4.96 -5.01
N ALA A 30 2.45 -3.98 -5.83
CA ALA A 30 2.70 -4.19 -7.26
C ALA A 30 3.88 -5.13 -7.51
N MET A 31 3.69 -6.16 -8.35
CA MET A 31 4.77 -7.03 -8.82
C MET A 31 5.59 -6.40 -9.95
N GLU A 32 4.99 -5.48 -10.70
CA GLU A 32 5.53 -5.01 -11.97
C GLU A 32 5.39 -3.49 -12.07
N THR A 33 6.36 -2.83 -12.70
CA THR A 33 6.24 -1.42 -13.07
C THR A 33 5.40 -1.32 -14.33
N LYS A 34 4.28 -0.60 -14.26
CA LYS A 34 3.41 -0.29 -15.39
C LYS A 34 3.28 1.22 -15.55
N ASP A 35 3.70 1.72 -16.70
CA ASP A 35 3.47 3.12 -17.08
C ASP A 35 2.08 3.25 -17.74
N SER A 36 1.39 4.33 -17.42
CA SER A 36 0.05 4.63 -17.96
C SER A 36 0.11 5.47 -19.24
N ALA A 37 1.31 5.71 -19.78
CA ALA A 37 1.52 6.57 -20.95
C ALA A 37 1.11 5.94 -22.31
N GLY A 38 0.73 4.66 -22.35
CA GLY A 38 0.34 3.94 -23.57
C GLY A 38 -1.18 3.81 -23.77
N THR A 39 -1.66 3.95 -25.01
CA THR A 39 -3.07 3.84 -25.41
C THR A 39 -3.56 2.40 -25.67
N GLN A 40 -2.79 1.36 -25.28
CA GLN A 40 -3.13 -0.02 -25.62
C GLN A 40 -3.78 -0.78 -24.46
N ASP A 41 -4.91 -1.41 -24.75
CA ASP A 41 -5.79 -2.13 -23.80
C ASP A 41 -5.15 -3.30 -23.05
N VAL A 42 -4.05 -3.84 -23.56
CA VAL A 42 -3.28 -4.94 -22.94
C VAL A 42 -2.40 -4.48 -21.77
N ASP A 43 -2.25 -3.17 -21.54
CA ASP A 43 -1.53 -2.59 -20.39
C ASP A 43 -2.45 -2.24 -19.19
N LYS A 44 -3.71 -2.67 -19.21
CA LYS A 44 -4.73 -2.32 -18.19
C LYS A 44 -4.74 -3.21 -16.94
N TYR A 45 -3.88 -4.23 -16.87
CA TYR A 45 -3.83 -5.13 -15.72
C TYR A 45 -2.47 -5.03 -15.03
N VAL A 46 -2.48 -4.90 -13.70
CA VAL A 46 -1.30 -4.95 -12.85
C VAL A 46 -1.38 -6.19 -11.97
N ARG A 47 -0.28 -6.94 -11.91
CA ARG A 47 -0.17 -8.07 -10.99
C ARG A 47 0.23 -7.55 -9.62
N VAL A 48 -0.46 -8.03 -8.60
CA VAL A 48 -0.24 -7.61 -7.21
C VAL A 48 -0.03 -8.82 -6.31
N TRP A 49 0.84 -8.66 -5.33
CA TRP A 49 0.92 -9.56 -4.19
C TRP A 49 -0.26 -9.28 -3.27
N LYS A 50 -1.08 -10.31 -3.02
CA LYS A 50 -2.19 -10.25 -2.05
C LYS A 50 -1.82 -10.75 -0.66
N GLU A 51 -0.70 -11.46 -0.55
CA GLU A 51 -0.19 -12.01 0.70
C GLU A 51 1.33 -11.91 0.70
N GLY A 52 1.91 -11.74 1.88
CA GLY A 52 3.37 -11.74 2.07
C GLY A 52 3.79 -10.73 3.11
N VAL A 53 5.09 -10.65 3.35
CA VAL A 53 5.68 -9.64 4.25
C VAL A 53 6.54 -8.71 3.42
N PHE A 54 6.17 -7.44 3.39
CA PHE A 54 6.84 -6.40 2.60
C PHE A 54 7.40 -5.31 3.51
N SER A 55 8.60 -4.82 3.19
CA SER A 55 9.14 -3.60 3.79
C SER A 55 8.39 -2.40 3.22
N MET A 56 7.79 -1.60 4.09
CA MET A 56 7.06 -0.39 3.72
C MET A 56 7.64 0.82 4.46
N ASN A 57 7.69 1.96 3.79
CA ASN A 57 8.13 3.20 4.43
C ASN A 57 7.03 3.72 5.36
N CYS A 58 7.45 4.33 6.45
CA CYS A 58 6.57 4.99 7.41
C CYS A 58 7.28 6.21 7.99
N ALA A 59 6.57 7.00 8.80
CA ALA A 59 7.15 8.11 9.53
C ALA A 59 6.89 7.95 11.04
N GLY A 60 7.96 7.94 11.83
CA GLY A 60 7.85 7.89 13.30
C GLY A 60 7.43 6.54 13.86
N ALA A 61 7.76 5.44 13.16
CA ALA A 61 7.48 4.11 13.71
C ALA A 61 8.24 3.86 15.01
N THR A 62 7.61 3.12 15.90
CA THR A 62 8.21 2.67 17.16
C THR A 62 7.94 1.18 17.34
N GLN A 63 8.65 0.53 18.28
CA GLN A 63 8.45 -0.89 18.58
C GLN A 63 6.98 -1.24 18.93
N ALA A 64 6.22 -0.27 19.47
CA ALA A 64 4.81 -0.42 19.80
C ALA A 64 3.89 -0.60 18.57
N TRP A 65 4.38 -0.29 17.37
CA TRP A 65 3.64 -0.52 16.13
C TRP A 65 3.56 -2.01 15.79
N VAL A 66 4.46 -2.85 16.30
CA VAL A 66 4.42 -4.29 16.02
C VAL A 66 3.11 -4.88 16.55
N GLY A 67 2.36 -5.53 15.66
CA GLY A 67 1.02 -6.06 15.93
C GLY A 67 -0.13 -5.10 15.61
N GLN A 68 0.13 -3.82 15.35
CA GLN A 68 -0.87 -2.83 14.96
C GLN A 68 -1.20 -2.93 13.46
N LEU A 69 -2.41 -2.49 13.11
CA LEU A 69 -2.81 -2.29 11.72
C LEU A 69 -2.25 -0.97 11.21
N VAL A 70 -1.81 -0.99 9.95
CA VAL A 70 -1.34 0.19 9.23
C VAL A 70 -2.23 0.44 8.01
N HIS A 71 -2.31 1.72 7.66
CA HIS A 71 -3.18 2.27 6.63
C HIS A 71 -2.33 2.96 5.57
N SER A 72 -2.83 2.97 4.34
CA SER A 72 -2.15 3.61 3.21
C SER A 72 -2.28 5.12 3.33
N VAL A 73 -1.14 5.82 3.27
CA VAL A 73 -1.10 7.28 3.08
C VAL A 73 -0.96 7.56 1.58
N ASP A 74 0.02 6.94 0.95
CA ASP A 74 0.29 7.03 -0.49
C ASP A 74 0.84 5.70 -1.05
N ASP A 75 1.39 5.74 -2.27
CA ASP A 75 1.88 4.56 -2.99
C ASP A 75 3.22 4.02 -2.47
N ASN A 76 3.83 4.68 -1.49
CA ASN A 76 5.08 4.26 -0.84
C ASN A 76 5.05 4.35 0.70
N LEU A 77 4.11 5.09 1.29
CA LEU A 77 4.06 5.41 2.71
C LEU A 77 2.83 4.80 3.40
N VAL A 78 3.07 4.17 4.56
CA VAL A 78 2.03 3.68 5.47
C VAL A 78 2.13 4.37 6.82
N ALA A 79 0.99 4.48 7.50
CA ALA A 79 0.91 5.06 8.83
C ALA A 79 -0.22 4.43 9.66
N LEU A 80 -0.35 4.80 10.93
CA LEU A 80 -1.44 4.31 11.79
C LEU A 80 -2.75 5.08 11.50
N ALA A 81 -3.91 4.50 11.83
CA ALA A 81 -5.24 5.07 11.57
C ALA A 81 -5.36 6.54 12.00
N ALA A 82 -4.74 6.90 13.12
CA ALA A 82 -4.79 8.27 13.66
C ALA A 82 -4.21 9.35 12.72
N THR A 83 -3.52 8.96 11.65
CA THR A 83 -2.87 9.86 10.68
C THR A 83 -3.49 9.79 9.28
N THR A 84 -4.41 8.86 9.04
CA THR A 84 -5.18 8.73 7.80
C THR A 84 -6.62 9.19 8.04
N THR A 85 -7.31 9.62 6.98
CA THR A 85 -8.68 10.14 7.01
C THR A 85 -9.70 9.05 6.67
N ASN A 86 -9.40 8.17 5.70
CA ASN A 86 -10.31 7.11 5.26
C ASN A 86 -9.87 5.72 5.69
N ASP A 87 -8.72 5.63 6.39
CA ASP A 87 -8.23 4.42 7.03
C ASP A 87 -8.18 3.20 6.11
N VAL A 88 -7.71 3.37 4.87
CA VAL A 88 -7.52 2.27 3.92
C VAL A 88 -6.50 1.27 4.48
N VAL A 89 -6.98 0.16 5.05
CA VAL A 89 -6.15 -0.85 5.74
C VAL A 89 -5.24 -1.55 4.73
N VAL A 90 -3.93 -1.49 4.96
CA VAL A 90 -2.92 -2.17 4.14
C VAL A 90 -2.57 -3.54 4.72
N GLY A 91 -2.43 -3.63 6.04
CA GLY A 91 -2.03 -4.86 6.70
C GLY A 91 -1.59 -4.66 8.14
N ARG A 92 -0.90 -5.66 8.69
CA ARG A 92 -0.42 -5.65 10.09
C ARG A 92 1.10 -5.60 10.14
N VAL A 93 1.66 -4.75 11.00
CA VAL A 93 3.11 -4.71 11.22
C VAL A 93 3.55 -5.98 11.95
N VAL A 94 4.48 -6.71 11.35
CA VAL A 94 5.07 -7.94 11.95
C VAL A 94 6.46 -7.71 12.52
N GLN A 95 7.18 -6.69 12.04
CA GLN A 95 8.52 -6.38 12.52
C GLN A 95 8.81 -4.88 12.36
N PHE A 96 9.40 -4.30 13.42
CA PHE A 96 9.98 -2.97 13.39
C PHE A 96 11.42 -3.04 12.84
N VAL A 97 11.73 -2.22 11.83
CA VAL A 97 13.09 -2.15 11.25
C VAL A 97 13.76 -0.86 11.68
N SER A 98 13.09 0.28 11.49
CA SER A 98 13.57 1.60 11.90
C SER A 98 12.39 2.58 12.05
N ALA A 99 12.67 3.80 12.51
CA ALA A 99 11.65 4.85 12.60
C ALA A 99 11.01 5.22 11.24
N THR A 100 11.65 4.83 10.13
CA THR A 100 11.21 5.11 8.77
C THR A 100 10.86 3.87 7.96
N GLU A 101 10.96 2.68 8.55
CA GLU A 101 10.71 1.40 7.85
C GLU A 101 10.13 0.35 8.80
N VAL A 102 9.04 -0.29 8.34
CA VAL A 102 8.38 -1.40 9.03
C VAL A 102 8.10 -2.53 8.05
N ARG A 103 8.08 -3.76 8.55
CA ARG A 103 7.62 -4.91 7.76
C ARG A 103 6.15 -5.18 8.04
N VAL A 104 5.36 -5.18 6.99
CA VAL A 104 3.92 -5.33 7.03
C VAL A 104 3.54 -6.66 6.38
N LYS A 105 2.74 -7.44 7.08
CA LYS A 105 2.04 -8.58 6.50
C LYS A 105 0.76 -8.07 5.87
N ILE A 106 0.71 -8.15 4.54
CA ILE A 106 -0.49 -7.87 3.73
C ILE A 106 -1.34 -9.13 3.62
#